data_AF-A0A2N6AML1-F1
#
_entry.id   AF-A0A2N6AML1-F1
#
_cell.length_a   1.000
_cell.length_b   1.000
_cell.length_c   1.000
_cell.angle_alpha   90.00
_cell.angle_beta   90.00
_cell.angle_gamma   90.00
#
_symmetry.space_group_name_H-M   'P 1'
#
loop_
_entity.id
_entity.type
_entity.pdbx_description
1 polymer ?
#
loop_
_entity_poly.entity_id
_entity_poly.type
_entity_poly.pdbx_seq_one_letter_code
_entity_poly.pdbx_strand_id
1 'polypeptide(L)'
;MNFGGYAMRTLLIAAACLCVVTLSRGFAQDAQSASNAATAAAVQVNNDSYDFLSVNRILMWLANNGASSHNPITNGSGLHWPGESGVGIVFQDGLIWGGTVEGLIYIGGSTYRQGLQAGNIAPDGWPADPNDPRHRIYHLRNMGRAAFSRLDSAQQARMRSDFMEWPDSIGAPFVDVDANGLYEPDFDAWLDDEDASDHPFFAGEEIMWFVSNDLDYSRTTRLYGSAPLGVELHTFAWA
;
A
#
# COMPACT_ATOMS: atom_id res chain seq x y z
N MET A 1 6.53 -90.27 -20.19
CA MET A 1 5.32 -89.62 -19.64
C MET A 1 5.75 -88.67 -18.53
N ASN A 2 5.12 -87.50 -18.48
CA ASN A 2 5.65 -86.22 -17.99
C ASN A 2 6.06 -86.18 -16.51
N PHE A 3 7.15 -85.45 -16.27
CA PHE A 3 7.58 -84.92 -14.97
C PHE A 3 6.69 -83.73 -14.57
N GLY A 4 6.02 -83.82 -13.42
CA GLY A 4 5.31 -82.72 -12.79
C GLY A 4 6.26 -81.92 -11.89
N GLY A 5 6.70 -80.75 -12.36
CA GLY A 5 7.40 -79.75 -11.57
C GLY A 5 6.50 -78.53 -11.37
N TYR A 6 6.02 -78.32 -10.13
CA TYR A 6 5.38 -77.07 -9.74
C TYR A 6 6.47 -76.02 -9.52
N ALA A 7 6.70 -75.17 -10.54
CA ALA A 7 7.52 -73.98 -10.41
C ALA A 7 6.73 -72.88 -9.69
N MET A 8 7.18 -72.58 -8.47
CA MET A 8 6.78 -71.45 -7.65
C MET A 8 7.04 -70.15 -8.43
N ARG A 9 5.97 -69.50 -8.91
CA ARG A 9 6.01 -68.16 -9.52
C ARG A 9 6.09 -67.13 -8.39
N THR A 10 7.29 -66.67 -8.09
CA THR A 10 7.51 -65.49 -7.26
C THR A 10 7.03 -64.25 -8.03
N LEU A 11 5.86 -63.75 -7.66
CA LEU A 11 5.36 -62.44 -8.09
C LEU A 11 6.16 -61.38 -7.34
N LEU A 12 7.03 -60.64 -8.04
CA LEU A 12 7.61 -59.39 -7.55
C LEU A 12 6.51 -58.32 -7.62
N ILE A 13 5.81 -58.08 -6.50
CA ILE A 13 4.97 -56.90 -6.34
C ILE A 13 5.91 -55.72 -6.10
N ALA A 14 6.13 -54.91 -7.13
CA ALA A 14 6.76 -53.60 -6.99
C ALA A 14 5.81 -52.70 -6.19
N ALA A 15 6.11 -52.49 -4.91
CA ALA A 15 5.45 -51.49 -4.09
C ALA A 15 5.94 -50.10 -4.54
N ALA A 16 5.18 -49.47 -5.42
CA ALA A 16 5.34 -48.06 -5.75
C ALA A 16 4.86 -47.22 -4.55
N CYS A 17 5.77 -46.89 -3.63
CA CYS A 17 5.55 -45.82 -2.65
C CYS A 17 5.53 -44.48 -3.40
N LEU A 18 4.33 -44.02 -3.73
CA LEU A 18 4.04 -42.67 -4.17
C LEU A 18 4.28 -41.71 -3.00
N CYS A 19 5.51 -41.23 -2.84
CA CYS A 19 5.79 -40.08 -1.98
C CYS A 19 5.24 -38.82 -2.66
N VAL A 20 3.99 -38.48 -2.36
CA VAL A 20 3.46 -37.13 -2.58
C VAL A 20 4.20 -36.22 -1.60
N VAL A 21 5.27 -35.58 -2.07
CA VAL A 21 5.88 -34.46 -1.34
C VAL A 21 5.02 -33.24 -1.62
N THR A 22 4.02 -32.99 -0.78
CA THR A 22 3.39 -31.68 -0.67
C THR A 22 4.41 -30.73 -0.06
N LEU A 23 5.08 -29.92 -0.88
CA LEU A 23 5.82 -28.75 -0.44
C LEU A 23 4.82 -27.66 -0.04
N SER A 24 4.20 -27.79 1.13
CA SER A 24 3.60 -26.66 1.82
C SER A 24 4.76 -25.81 2.37
N ARG A 25 5.20 -24.80 1.62
CA ARG A 25 6.02 -23.72 2.19
C ARG A 25 5.11 -22.84 3.04
N GLY A 26 4.81 -23.31 4.25
CA GLY A 26 4.45 -22.41 5.34
C GLY A 26 5.70 -21.62 5.70
N PHE A 27 5.66 -20.30 5.57
CA PHE A 27 6.63 -19.44 6.23
C PHE A 27 6.31 -19.50 7.73
N ALA A 28 6.86 -20.50 8.41
CA ALA A 28 7.00 -20.48 9.86
C ALA A 28 8.35 -19.83 10.15
N GLN A 29 8.33 -18.63 10.71
CA GLN A 29 9.50 -18.01 11.32
C GLN A 29 9.29 -18.01 12.84
N ASP A 30 10.30 -18.51 13.53
CA ASP A 30 10.32 -18.86 14.94
C ASP A 30 9.83 -17.74 15.87
N ALA A 31 8.90 -18.10 16.75
CA ALA A 31 8.54 -17.34 17.92
C ALA A 31 9.49 -17.70 19.07
N GLN A 32 10.45 -16.84 19.41
CA GLN A 32 10.92 -16.66 20.78
C GLN A 32 11.76 -15.37 20.91
N SER A 33 11.15 -14.30 21.42
CA SER A 33 11.73 -13.35 22.38
C SER A 33 10.69 -12.27 22.69
N ALA A 34 9.71 -12.62 23.52
CA ALA A 34 8.84 -11.65 24.17
C ALA A 34 9.44 -11.27 25.53
N SER A 35 9.99 -10.06 25.62
CA SER A 35 9.74 -9.12 26.73
C SER A 35 10.59 -7.87 26.50
N ASN A 36 9.92 -6.75 26.20
CA ASN A 36 10.09 -5.47 26.89
C ASN A 36 9.32 -4.36 26.14
N ALA A 37 8.41 -3.71 26.86
CA ALA A 37 7.79 -2.40 26.60
C ALA A 37 7.18 -2.18 25.20
N ALA A 38 5.84 -2.22 25.13
CA ALA A 38 5.07 -1.62 24.05
C ALA A 38 5.26 -0.10 24.05
N THR A 39 6.38 0.35 23.50
CA THR A 39 6.45 1.63 22.82
C THR A 39 6.12 1.28 21.38
N ALA A 40 5.06 1.86 20.80
CA ALA A 40 4.76 1.68 19.39
C ALA A 40 6.06 1.97 18.60
N ALA A 41 6.63 0.95 17.96
CA ALA A 41 7.77 1.16 17.10
C ALA A 41 7.30 2.16 16.03
N ALA A 42 7.92 3.34 15.98
CA ALA A 42 7.56 4.36 15.00
C ALA A 42 7.58 3.72 13.61
N VAL A 43 6.46 3.81 12.89
CA VAL A 43 6.35 3.31 11.52
C VAL A 43 7.50 3.90 10.72
N GLN A 44 8.46 3.06 10.32
CA GLN A 44 9.57 3.51 9.50
C GLN A 44 9.01 3.75 8.08
N VAL A 45 9.13 4.98 7.60
CA VAL A 45 8.64 5.39 6.29
C VAL A 45 9.81 5.77 5.41
N ASN A 46 9.74 5.35 4.14
CA ASN A 46 10.72 5.70 3.12
C ASN A 46 10.11 6.72 2.14
N ASN A 47 10.95 7.58 1.57
CA ASN A 47 10.62 8.55 0.51
C ASN A 47 10.18 7.92 -0.84
N ASP A 48 10.00 6.61 -0.89
CA ASP A 48 9.58 5.82 -2.05
C ASP A 48 8.82 4.58 -1.56
N SER A 49 7.86 4.78 -0.66
CA SER A 49 7.02 3.72 -0.10
C SER A 49 5.86 3.43 -1.03
N TYR A 50 5.59 2.14 -1.24
CA TYR A 50 4.54 1.64 -2.13
C TYR A 50 3.49 0.85 -1.35
N ASP A 51 2.25 0.96 -1.80
CA ASP A 51 1.11 0.14 -1.39
C ASP A 51 0.19 -0.07 -2.60
N PHE A 52 -0.87 -0.87 -2.46
CA PHE A 52 -1.82 -1.12 -3.54
C PHE A 52 -3.27 -1.21 -3.10
N LEU A 53 -4.17 -0.67 -3.91
CA LEU A 53 -5.61 -0.97 -3.84
C LEU A 53 -5.85 -2.38 -4.40
N SER A 54 -6.76 -3.14 -3.80
CA SER A 54 -7.07 -4.54 -4.16
C SER A 54 -8.53 -4.95 -3.89
N VAL A 55 -9.47 -4.04 -4.07
CA VAL A 55 -10.92 -4.32 -4.04
C VAL A 55 -11.54 -4.27 -5.44
N ASN A 56 -12.81 -4.64 -5.58
CA ASN A 56 -13.58 -4.49 -6.83
C ASN A 56 -12.94 -5.06 -8.11
N ARG A 57 -12.12 -6.11 -7.97
CA ARG A 57 -11.36 -6.75 -9.06
C ARG A 57 -10.34 -5.84 -9.74
N ILE A 58 -9.95 -4.73 -9.11
CA ILE A 58 -8.79 -3.94 -9.55
C ILE A 58 -7.63 -4.19 -8.60
N LEU A 59 -6.41 -4.24 -9.14
CA LEU A 59 -5.20 -4.07 -8.34
C LEU A 59 -4.41 -2.91 -8.93
N MET A 60 -4.11 -1.90 -8.12
CA MET A 60 -3.35 -0.73 -8.55
C MET A 60 -2.33 -0.33 -7.49
N TRP A 61 -1.05 -0.38 -7.85
CA TRP A 61 0.04 0.11 -7.02
C TRP A 61 0.14 1.63 -7.05
N LEU A 62 0.41 2.23 -5.90
CA LEU A 62 0.62 3.66 -5.67
C LEU A 62 1.84 3.85 -4.77
N ALA A 63 2.54 4.97 -4.92
CA ALA A 63 3.66 5.34 -4.06
C ALA A 63 3.52 6.76 -3.52
N ASN A 64 4.04 7.01 -2.32
CA ASN A 64 4.03 8.33 -1.67
C ASN A 64 4.88 9.39 -2.38
N ASN A 65 5.55 9.04 -3.49
CA ASN A 65 6.30 9.94 -4.38
C ASN A 65 5.56 10.22 -5.71
N GLY A 66 4.26 9.93 -5.75
CA GLY A 66 3.41 10.15 -6.92
C GLY A 66 3.59 9.14 -8.06
N ALA A 67 4.36 8.07 -7.87
CA ALA A 67 4.34 6.95 -8.83
C ALA A 67 3.01 6.19 -8.73
N SER A 68 2.49 5.75 -9.86
CA SER A 68 1.34 4.87 -9.92
C SER A 68 1.53 3.76 -10.94
N SER A 69 0.74 2.71 -10.79
CA SER A 69 0.68 1.55 -11.68
C SER A 69 2.01 0.82 -11.86
N HIS A 70 2.97 0.91 -10.94
CA HIS A 70 4.24 0.20 -10.99
C HIS A 70 4.37 -0.81 -9.84
N ASN A 71 4.64 -2.08 -10.14
CA ASN A 71 4.83 -3.09 -9.11
C ASN A 71 6.29 -3.10 -8.62
N PRO A 72 6.58 -2.67 -7.37
CA PRO A 72 7.95 -2.51 -6.87
C PRO A 72 8.64 -3.86 -6.59
N ILE A 73 7.87 -4.96 -6.50
CA ILE A 73 8.39 -6.29 -6.17
C ILE A 73 8.88 -6.98 -7.45
N THR A 74 8.07 -6.92 -8.51
CA THR A 74 8.38 -7.61 -9.78
C THR A 74 9.01 -6.70 -10.81
N ASN A 75 9.04 -5.39 -10.56
CA ASN A 75 9.40 -4.35 -11.54
C ASN A 75 8.56 -4.47 -12.83
N GLY A 76 7.32 -4.93 -12.68
CA GLY A 76 6.36 -5.18 -13.74
C GLY A 76 5.17 -4.22 -13.70
N SER A 77 4.14 -4.54 -14.47
CA SER A 77 2.89 -3.79 -14.44
C SER A 77 2.27 -3.77 -13.05
N GLY A 78 1.83 -2.60 -12.64
CA GLY A 78 1.23 -2.36 -11.34
C GLY A 78 -0.27 -2.03 -11.39
N LEU A 79 -0.88 -1.92 -12.58
CA LEU A 79 -2.34 -1.92 -12.70
C LEU A 79 -2.82 -3.17 -13.43
N HIS A 80 -3.69 -3.93 -12.79
CA HIS A 80 -4.22 -5.22 -13.28
C HIS A 80 -5.74 -5.20 -13.30
N TRP A 81 -6.31 -5.75 -14.38
CA TRP A 81 -7.75 -5.99 -14.48
C TRP A 81 -8.05 -7.27 -15.27
N PRO A 82 -8.82 -8.23 -14.72
CA PRO A 82 -9.14 -8.34 -13.30
C PRO A 82 -7.87 -8.50 -12.45
N GLY A 83 -7.82 -7.91 -11.25
CA GLY A 83 -6.65 -7.86 -10.38
C GLY A 83 -6.10 -9.25 -10.04
N GLU A 84 -6.99 -10.23 -9.91
CA GLU A 84 -6.67 -11.63 -9.64
C GLU A 84 -6.07 -12.39 -10.84
N SER A 85 -6.18 -11.84 -12.05
CA SER A 85 -5.75 -12.51 -13.29
C SER A 85 -4.25 -12.48 -13.51
N GLY A 86 -3.54 -11.54 -12.88
CA GLY A 86 -2.14 -11.24 -13.16
C GLY A 86 -1.90 -10.59 -14.54
N VAL A 87 -2.95 -10.23 -15.28
CA VAL A 87 -2.85 -9.51 -16.55
C VAL A 87 -2.72 -8.02 -16.26
N GLY A 88 -1.49 -7.52 -16.37
CA GLY A 88 -1.20 -6.10 -16.24
C GLY A 88 -1.66 -5.31 -17.46
N ILE A 89 -2.43 -4.25 -17.25
CA ILE A 89 -2.94 -3.36 -18.31
C ILE A 89 -2.23 -2.00 -18.33
N VAL A 90 -1.58 -1.59 -17.23
CA VAL A 90 -0.68 -0.43 -17.20
C VAL A 90 0.63 -0.80 -16.50
N PHE A 91 1.75 -0.48 -17.16
CA PHE A 91 3.08 -0.78 -16.63
C PHE A 91 3.52 0.18 -15.52
N GLN A 92 3.27 1.48 -15.73
CA GLN A 92 3.58 2.59 -14.83
C GLN A 92 2.97 3.86 -15.44
N ASP A 93 2.43 4.72 -14.60
CA ASP A 93 1.88 6.03 -14.98
C ASP A 93 2.10 7.06 -13.86
N GLY A 94 1.51 8.24 -14.03
CA GLY A 94 1.47 9.30 -13.03
C GLY A 94 1.07 10.64 -13.67
N LEU A 95 0.81 11.62 -12.80
CA LEU A 95 0.42 12.97 -13.22
C LEU A 95 1.65 13.77 -13.65
N ILE A 96 1.56 14.44 -14.80
CA ILE A 96 2.54 15.43 -15.26
C ILE A 96 1.86 16.78 -15.39
N TRP A 97 2.59 17.82 -15.01
CA TRP A 97 2.22 19.20 -15.28
C TRP A 97 3.35 19.94 -15.95
N GLY A 98 3.00 21.01 -16.65
CA GLY A 98 3.96 21.93 -17.21
C GLY A 98 3.36 23.31 -17.38
N GLY A 99 4.22 24.33 -17.30
CA GLY A 99 3.82 25.72 -17.40
C GLY A 99 5.00 26.64 -17.67
N THR A 100 4.69 27.91 -17.88
CA THR A 100 5.70 28.97 -18.03
C THR A 100 5.63 29.90 -16.84
N VAL A 101 6.76 30.12 -16.16
CA VAL A 101 6.91 31.10 -15.08
C VAL A 101 8.04 32.04 -15.47
N GLU A 102 7.74 33.33 -15.56
CA GLU A 102 8.70 34.38 -15.95
C GLU A 102 9.47 34.08 -17.25
N GLY A 103 8.82 33.41 -18.20
CA GLY A 103 9.41 33.05 -19.50
C GLY A 103 10.25 31.76 -19.51
N LEU A 104 10.40 31.09 -18.36
CA LEU A 104 11.03 29.77 -18.24
C LEU A 104 9.99 28.66 -18.23
N ILE A 105 10.30 27.52 -18.86
CA ILE A 105 9.43 26.34 -18.85
C ILE A 105 9.75 25.51 -17.61
N TYR A 106 8.69 25.14 -16.89
CA TYR A 106 8.74 24.23 -15.76
C TYR A 106 7.91 22.99 -16.09
N ILE A 107 8.47 21.81 -15.84
CA ILE A 107 7.80 20.52 -15.98
C ILE A 107 8.01 19.73 -14.69
N GLY A 108 6.93 19.24 -14.09
CA GLY A 108 6.95 18.46 -12.87
C GLY A 108 6.00 17.27 -12.93
N GLY A 109 5.92 16.54 -11.82
CA GLY A 109 5.07 15.36 -11.66
C GLY A 109 5.83 14.05 -11.60
N SER A 110 5.16 12.96 -11.97
CA SER A 110 5.70 11.61 -11.92
C SER A 110 5.19 10.79 -13.11
N THR A 111 6.07 10.00 -13.73
CA THR A 111 5.72 8.96 -14.71
C THR A 111 6.59 7.73 -14.46
N TYR A 112 7.46 7.37 -15.41
CA TYR A 112 8.50 6.35 -15.29
C TYR A 112 9.70 6.83 -14.45
N ARG A 113 9.74 8.13 -14.16
CA ARG A 113 10.63 8.75 -13.19
C ARG A 113 9.75 9.60 -12.26
N GLN A 114 10.12 9.65 -11.00
CA GLN A 114 9.37 10.38 -9.98
C GLN A 114 10.07 11.71 -9.77
N GLY A 115 9.41 12.79 -10.17
CA GLY A 115 9.85 14.15 -9.87
C GLY A 115 9.45 14.58 -8.46
N LEU A 116 8.52 13.85 -7.82
CA LEU A 116 8.01 14.16 -6.48
C LEU A 116 8.72 13.33 -5.41
N GLN A 117 8.75 13.87 -4.20
CA GLN A 117 9.12 13.21 -2.96
C GLN A 117 7.92 13.17 -2.01
N ALA A 118 7.96 12.30 -1.01
CA ALA A 118 6.94 12.22 0.02
C ALA A 118 6.87 13.49 0.88
N GLY A 119 5.66 13.78 1.35
CA GLY A 119 5.36 14.83 2.31
C GLY A 119 4.87 16.14 1.70
N ASN A 120 4.32 16.97 2.57
CA ASN A 120 3.85 18.30 2.25
C ASN A 120 5.00 19.33 2.19
N ILE A 121 4.72 20.49 1.64
CA ILE A 121 5.48 21.72 1.77
C ILE A 121 5.09 22.33 3.13
N ALA A 122 6.09 22.54 3.99
CA ALA A 122 5.88 23.10 5.32
C ALA A 122 5.48 24.60 5.24
N PRO A 123 4.90 25.18 6.31
CA PRO A 123 4.48 26.59 6.30
C PRO A 123 5.60 27.61 6.01
N ASP A 124 6.86 27.21 6.16
CA ASP A 124 8.04 28.02 5.84
C ASP A 124 8.46 27.93 4.36
N GLY A 125 7.75 27.14 3.54
CA GLY A 125 8.00 26.95 2.12
C GLY A 125 9.03 25.87 1.78
N TRP A 126 9.59 25.17 2.77
CA TRP A 126 10.54 24.07 2.56
C TRP A 126 9.83 22.71 2.52
N PRO A 127 10.41 21.68 1.87
CA PRO A 127 9.84 20.35 1.94
C PRO A 127 9.90 19.82 3.37
N ALA A 128 8.81 19.22 3.83
CA ALA A 128 8.83 18.45 5.07
C ALA A 128 9.73 17.20 4.92
N ASP A 129 10.16 16.61 6.03
CA ASP A 129 11.02 15.42 6.02
C ASP A 129 10.27 14.26 5.36
N PRO A 130 10.71 13.75 4.19
CA PRO A 130 10.01 12.67 3.51
C PRO A 130 10.03 11.33 4.27
N ASN A 131 10.83 11.19 5.32
CA ASN A 131 10.87 10.01 6.18
C ASN A 131 10.07 10.20 7.49
N ASP A 132 9.41 11.34 7.69
CA ASP A 132 8.45 11.51 8.78
C ASP A 132 7.34 10.46 8.64
N PRO A 133 7.01 9.70 9.69
CA PRO A 133 5.94 8.71 9.67
C PRO A 133 4.58 9.22 9.15
N ARG A 134 4.34 10.53 9.25
CA ARG A 134 3.12 11.18 8.75
C ARG A 134 3.03 11.22 7.22
N HIS A 135 4.11 10.98 6.49
CA HIS A 135 4.16 11.00 5.02
C HIS A 135 4.11 9.60 4.38
N ARG A 136 3.62 8.61 5.12
CA ARG A 136 3.26 7.29 4.58
C ARG A 136 2.00 7.36 3.72
N ILE A 137 1.73 6.25 3.06
CA ILE A 137 0.41 5.98 2.48
C ILE A 137 -0.49 5.48 3.61
N TYR A 138 -1.52 6.25 3.92
CA TYR A 138 -2.61 5.82 4.79
C TYR A 138 -3.54 4.97 3.96
N HIS A 139 -3.88 3.77 4.44
CA HIS A 139 -4.67 2.82 3.68
C HIS A 139 -5.75 2.22 4.58
N LEU A 140 -7.00 2.49 4.23
CA LEU A 140 -8.16 2.06 4.99
C LEU A 140 -9.17 1.38 4.10
N ARG A 141 -9.98 0.52 4.71
CA ARG A 141 -11.15 -0.10 4.09
C ARG A 141 -12.38 0.26 4.88
N ASN A 142 -13.47 0.57 4.18
CA ASN A 142 -14.75 0.80 4.83
C ASN A 142 -15.34 -0.57 5.23
N MET A 143 -15.27 -0.92 6.51
CA MET A 143 -15.77 -2.21 7.01
C MET A 143 -16.16 -2.17 8.48
N GLY A 144 -17.19 -2.94 8.85
CA GLY A 144 -17.59 -3.11 10.25
C GLY A 144 -16.82 -4.21 11.01
N ARG A 145 -17.07 -4.32 12.32
CA ARG A 145 -16.34 -5.17 13.26
C ARG A 145 -16.19 -6.63 12.84
N ALA A 146 -17.25 -7.21 12.26
CA ALA A 146 -17.26 -8.61 11.84
C ALA A 146 -16.27 -8.90 10.69
N ALA A 147 -16.10 -7.95 9.76
CA ALA A 147 -15.13 -8.06 8.68
C ALA A 147 -13.71 -7.78 9.19
N PHE A 148 -13.54 -6.74 10.02
CA PHE A 148 -12.27 -6.40 10.66
C PHE A 148 -11.68 -7.58 11.44
N SER A 149 -12.52 -8.30 12.20
CA SER A 149 -12.09 -9.45 13.00
C SER A 149 -11.55 -10.64 12.18
N ARG A 150 -11.76 -10.65 10.86
CA ARG A 150 -11.25 -11.70 9.94
C ARG A 150 -9.90 -11.35 9.33
N LEU A 151 -9.47 -10.09 9.44
CA LEU A 151 -8.14 -9.66 9.01
C LEU A 151 -7.08 -10.28 9.91
N ASP A 152 -5.86 -10.43 9.38
CA ASP A 152 -4.73 -10.82 10.22
C ASP A 152 -4.32 -9.70 11.18
N SER A 153 -3.51 -10.03 12.19
CA SER A 153 -3.12 -9.07 13.23
C SER A 153 -2.33 -7.87 12.70
N ALA A 154 -1.56 -8.02 11.62
CA ALA A 154 -0.80 -6.93 11.03
C ALA A 154 -1.72 -5.97 10.26
N GLN A 155 -2.68 -6.51 9.51
CA GLN A 155 -3.74 -5.74 8.84
C GLN A 155 -4.60 -4.98 9.86
N GLN A 156 -5.00 -5.64 10.95
CA GLN A 156 -5.76 -5.00 12.03
C GLN A 156 -4.99 -3.85 12.67
N ALA A 157 -3.70 -4.08 13.00
CA ALA A 157 -2.85 -3.07 13.62
C ALA A 157 -2.63 -1.87 12.69
N ARG A 158 -2.38 -2.12 11.40
CA ARG A 158 -2.21 -1.05 10.42
C ARG A 158 -3.48 -0.24 10.24
N MET A 159 -4.62 -0.90 10.01
CA MET A 159 -5.89 -0.21 9.79
C MET A 159 -6.25 0.68 10.99
N ARG A 160 -6.02 0.18 12.22
CA ARG A 160 -6.22 0.99 13.42
C ARG A 160 -5.26 2.18 13.48
N SER A 161 -3.96 2.00 13.21
CA SER A 161 -2.98 3.10 13.23
C SER A 161 -3.29 4.14 12.15
N ASP A 162 -3.57 3.73 10.91
CA ASP A 162 -3.90 4.66 9.82
C ASP A 162 -5.22 5.39 10.06
N PHE A 163 -6.18 4.78 10.76
CA PHE A 163 -7.43 5.46 11.14
C PHE A 163 -7.20 6.45 12.27
N MET A 164 -6.55 6.04 13.35
CA MET A 164 -6.34 6.88 14.52
C MET A 164 -5.37 8.05 14.24
N GLU A 165 -4.42 7.86 13.32
CA GLU A 165 -3.42 8.85 12.95
C GLU A 165 -3.74 9.52 11.60
N TRP A 166 -4.99 9.43 11.13
CA TRP A 166 -5.40 10.01 9.85
C TRP A 166 -4.96 11.48 9.78
N PRO A 167 -4.28 11.91 8.71
CA PRO A 167 -3.49 13.13 8.75
C PRO A 167 -4.30 14.35 8.28
N ASP A 168 -5.40 14.64 8.97
CA ASP A 168 -6.28 15.79 8.75
C ASP A 168 -5.50 17.12 8.70
N SER A 169 -4.50 17.26 9.58
CA SER A 169 -3.63 18.45 9.69
C SER A 169 -2.84 18.79 8.42
N ILE A 170 -2.68 17.84 7.49
CA ILE A 170 -2.06 18.03 6.18
C ILE A 170 -3.03 17.79 5.02
N GLY A 171 -4.33 17.91 5.28
CA GLY A 171 -5.39 18.02 4.28
C GLY A 171 -6.15 16.74 3.97
N ALA A 172 -5.98 15.68 4.76
CA ALA A 172 -6.76 14.47 4.57
C ALA A 172 -8.24 14.70 4.93
N PRO A 173 -9.19 14.34 4.04
CA PRO A 173 -10.61 14.58 4.29
C PRO A 173 -11.15 13.62 5.36
N PHE A 174 -11.99 14.14 6.26
CA PHE A 174 -12.65 13.37 7.30
C PHE A 174 -14.10 13.84 7.48
N VAL A 175 -14.89 13.01 8.16
CA VAL A 175 -16.25 13.31 8.62
C VAL A 175 -16.14 13.71 10.09
N ASP A 176 -16.54 14.95 10.35
CA ASP A 176 -16.65 15.56 11.67
C ASP A 176 -18.08 15.36 12.18
N VAL A 177 -18.27 14.38 13.05
CA VAL A 177 -19.60 13.92 13.48
C VAL A 177 -20.22 14.91 14.48
N ASP A 178 -19.41 15.51 15.34
CA ASP A 178 -19.87 16.45 16.36
C ASP A 178 -19.84 17.92 15.91
N ALA A 179 -19.31 18.18 14.71
CA ALA A 179 -19.19 19.47 14.05
C ALA A 179 -18.30 20.48 14.79
N ASN A 180 -17.24 20.00 15.45
CA ASN A 180 -16.32 20.84 16.23
C ASN A 180 -15.06 21.29 15.45
N GLY A 181 -14.83 20.73 14.25
CA GLY A 181 -13.73 21.05 13.34
C GLY A 181 -12.39 20.38 13.66
N LEU A 182 -12.37 19.41 14.57
CA LEU A 182 -11.21 18.61 14.95
C LEU A 182 -11.44 17.15 14.53
N TYR A 183 -10.37 16.41 14.29
CA TYR A 183 -10.46 14.98 14.05
C TYR A 183 -10.22 14.22 15.37
N GLU A 184 -11.29 13.75 15.99
CA GLU A 184 -11.28 13.04 17.29
C GLU A 184 -11.85 11.62 17.16
N PRO A 185 -11.13 10.70 16.49
CA PRO A 185 -11.65 9.38 16.16
C PRO A 185 -11.77 8.44 17.36
N ASP A 186 -12.75 7.54 17.30
CA ASP A 186 -12.78 6.29 18.07
C ASP A 186 -12.98 5.13 17.11
N PHE A 187 -11.89 4.46 16.75
CA PHE A 187 -11.91 3.34 15.81
C PHE A 187 -12.77 2.17 16.26
N ASP A 188 -12.85 1.89 17.58
CA ASP A 188 -13.70 0.81 18.04
C ASP A 188 -15.17 1.21 17.96
N ALA A 189 -15.55 2.41 18.38
CA ALA A 189 -16.93 2.87 18.21
C ALA A 189 -17.36 2.85 16.73
N TRP A 190 -16.50 3.35 15.84
CA TRP A 190 -16.73 3.38 14.40
C TRP A 190 -16.94 1.99 13.77
N LEU A 191 -16.23 0.97 14.25
CA LEU A 191 -16.42 -0.41 13.76
C LEU A 191 -17.82 -0.97 14.03
N ASP A 192 -18.53 -0.44 15.03
CA ASP A 192 -19.89 -0.86 15.39
C ASP A 192 -20.98 0.06 14.82
N ASP A 193 -20.68 1.36 14.70
CA ASP A 193 -21.59 2.39 14.18
C ASP A 193 -20.78 3.53 13.55
N GLU A 194 -20.97 3.78 12.25
CA GLU A 194 -20.17 4.77 11.51
C GLU A 194 -20.39 6.20 12.00
N ASP A 195 -21.57 6.49 12.55
CA ASP A 195 -21.95 7.82 13.06
C ASP A 195 -21.55 8.01 14.54
N ALA A 196 -20.81 7.07 15.14
CA ALA A 196 -20.47 7.11 16.57
C ALA A 196 -19.27 7.99 16.92
N SER A 197 -18.38 8.26 15.96
CA SER A 197 -17.16 9.07 16.16
C SER A 197 -16.64 9.60 14.83
N ASP A 198 -15.76 10.60 14.88
CA ASP A 198 -15.11 11.11 13.69
C ASP A 198 -14.35 10.00 12.97
N HIS A 199 -14.37 10.07 11.64
CA HIS A 199 -13.74 9.05 10.83
C HIS A 199 -13.26 9.60 9.49
N PRO A 200 -12.32 8.93 8.81
CA PRO A 200 -11.88 9.32 7.48
C PRO A 200 -13.05 9.31 6.49
N PHE A 201 -13.04 10.21 5.52
CA PHE A 201 -14.06 10.20 4.47
C PHE A 201 -13.84 8.99 3.53
N PHE A 202 -14.84 8.12 3.41
CA PHE A 202 -14.77 6.93 2.54
C PHE A 202 -15.56 7.15 1.24
N ALA A 203 -14.86 7.35 0.12
CA ALA A 203 -15.47 7.44 -1.22
C ALA A 203 -15.74 6.07 -1.88
N GLY A 204 -15.20 4.99 -1.31
CA GLY A 204 -15.28 3.63 -1.83
C GLY A 204 -15.09 2.59 -0.72
N GLU A 205 -14.92 1.33 -1.10
CA GLU A 205 -14.67 0.22 -0.15
C GLU A 205 -13.25 0.26 0.40
N GLU A 206 -12.32 0.82 -0.38
CA GLU A 206 -10.91 0.98 -0.01
C GLU A 206 -10.45 2.38 -0.40
N ILE A 207 -9.71 3.03 0.49
CA ILE A 207 -9.17 4.38 0.28
C ILE A 207 -7.68 4.40 0.61
N MET A 208 -6.96 5.24 -0.12
CA MET A 208 -5.58 5.60 0.16
C MET A 208 -5.43 7.12 0.16
N TRP A 209 -4.62 7.61 1.09
CA TRP A 209 -4.26 9.02 1.13
C TRP A 209 -2.77 9.22 1.38
N PHE A 210 -2.17 10.17 0.66
CA PHE A 210 -0.82 10.65 0.89
C PHE A 210 -0.60 12.02 0.24
N VAL A 211 0.45 12.71 0.67
CA VAL A 211 0.91 13.98 0.06
C VAL A 211 2.32 13.81 -0.46
N SER A 212 2.60 14.46 -1.58
CA SER A 212 3.91 14.52 -2.21
C SER A 212 4.21 15.94 -2.70
N ASN A 213 5.48 16.30 -2.90
CA ASN A 213 5.86 17.62 -3.41
C ASN A 213 7.06 17.54 -4.37
N ASP A 214 7.26 18.58 -5.18
CA ASP A 214 8.33 18.63 -6.20
C ASP A 214 9.61 19.38 -5.77
N LEU A 215 9.81 19.65 -4.47
CA LEU A 215 10.93 20.48 -4.00
C LEU A 215 12.30 19.77 -3.98
N ASP A 216 12.38 18.48 -4.32
CA ASP A 216 13.64 17.78 -4.55
C ASP A 216 14.20 18.13 -5.95
N TYR A 217 15.15 19.07 -5.98
CA TYR A 217 15.82 19.50 -7.21
C TYR A 217 16.44 18.34 -8.01
N SER A 218 16.96 17.31 -7.32
CA SER A 218 17.58 16.17 -7.99
C SER A 218 16.54 15.32 -8.73
N ARG A 219 15.34 15.17 -8.16
CA ARG A 219 14.23 14.44 -8.76
C ARG A 219 13.65 15.17 -9.96
N THR A 220 13.35 16.47 -9.84
CA THR A 220 12.77 17.25 -10.95
C THR A 220 13.73 17.39 -12.13
N THR A 221 15.02 17.58 -11.84
CA THR A 221 16.07 17.61 -12.86
C THR A 221 16.19 16.27 -13.56
N ARG A 222 16.11 15.16 -12.82
CA ARG A 222 16.18 13.80 -13.39
C ARG A 222 14.93 13.44 -14.19
N LEU A 223 13.76 13.95 -13.83
CA LEU A 223 12.52 13.76 -14.57
C LEU A 223 12.65 14.37 -15.97
N TYR A 224 12.70 15.70 -16.07
CA TYR A 224 12.72 16.44 -17.35
C TYR A 224 13.61 17.70 -17.35
N GLY A 225 14.58 17.80 -16.44
CA GLY A 225 15.57 18.88 -16.46
C GLY A 225 15.05 20.24 -15.99
N SER A 226 13.89 20.28 -15.31
CA SER A 226 13.32 21.51 -14.75
C SER A 226 13.66 21.66 -13.28
N ALA A 227 13.77 22.91 -12.82
CA ALA A 227 13.78 23.23 -11.40
C ALA A 227 12.41 22.92 -10.77
N PRO A 228 12.34 22.72 -9.44
CA PRO A 228 11.07 22.65 -8.71
C PRO A 228 10.17 23.85 -8.99
N LEU A 229 8.87 23.61 -9.09
CA LEU A 229 7.85 24.66 -9.22
C LEU A 229 7.23 25.03 -7.87
N GLY A 230 7.42 24.20 -6.83
CA GLY A 230 6.78 24.38 -5.53
C GLY A 230 5.36 23.84 -5.51
N VAL A 231 5.13 22.73 -6.21
CA VAL A 231 3.84 22.06 -6.27
C VAL A 231 3.78 20.96 -5.22
N GLU A 232 2.72 21.01 -4.43
CA GLU A 232 2.27 19.94 -3.54
C GLU A 232 1.07 19.22 -4.17
N LEU A 233 1.09 17.89 -4.12
CA LEU A 233 0.05 17.02 -4.65
C LEU A 233 -0.55 16.18 -3.52
N HIS A 234 -1.83 16.41 -3.26
CA HIS A 234 -2.65 15.59 -2.37
C HIS A 234 -3.29 14.47 -3.20
N THR A 235 -2.97 13.23 -2.89
CA THR A 235 -3.53 12.07 -3.58
C THR A 235 -4.52 11.38 -2.68
N PHE A 236 -5.79 11.40 -3.08
CA PHE A 236 -6.84 10.58 -2.50
C PHE A 236 -7.28 9.58 -3.57
N ALA A 237 -6.94 8.30 -3.39
CA ALA A 237 -7.26 7.22 -4.31
C ALA A 237 -8.30 6.29 -3.66
N TRP A 238 -9.24 5.78 -4.44
CA TRP A 238 -10.30 4.91 -3.92
C TRP A 238 -10.72 3.88 -4.97
N ALA A 239 -11.30 2.78 -4.50
CA ALA A 239 -11.87 1.72 -5.33
C ALA A 239 -13.15 1.15 -4.72
#